data_AF-A0A090R0F9-F1
#
_entry.id   AF-A0A090R0F9-F1
#
_cell.length_a   1.000
_cell.length_b   1.000
_cell.length_c   1.000
_cell.angle_alpha   90.00
_cell.angle_beta   90.00
_cell.angle_gamma   90.00
#
_symmetry.space_group_name_H-M   'P 1'
#
loop_
_entity.id
_entity.type
_entity.pdbx_description
1 polymer ?
#
loop_
_entity_poly.entity_id
_entity_poly.type
_entity_poly.pdbx_seq_one_letter_code
_entity_poly.pdbx_strand_id
1 'polypeptide(L)'
;MKNNNKYALSVLAMAMAAITLPAWATQLPADLAWESNWDEPLFASKDAKRGGTYRSYMRSFPQTLRSVGPDANSGLRQYFMDEAPKLVQRHPTTGKWIPQLASAWAFGDDHKTVYFQLDPKARWSDGEKVTADDYLFMLKYYRSKDIIDPWYNDFFTNHIDDVKKIDDYTIVITAKVAKSDDELLYMMSLPSNGLQPRPAHFFAKVKDENNDGMDDNFVRKFNFKAEPTTGPYYLDKVKKGKSVTFQHVGEDWWGYSNKYYQHRYNVDKIRLRVIRDEDIAKKHFEKGDLDAFRLIQPELWHEKSNTAPYQQGYIHKLWGYNAVVQGAGGLWMNTAKPMLDDINVRKGITYATDYDGLIKNVLRGDYLRKPHGLGTGHGDYDRLIACLRRSYRKRR
;
A
#
# COMPACT_ATOMS: atom_id res chain seq x y z
N MET A 1 -18.94 -94.27 -3.15
CA MET A 1 -20.14 -93.75 -2.47
C MET A 1 -19.69 -92.76 -1.41
N LYS A 2 -20.23 -91.52 -1.46
CA LYS A 2 -20.44 -90.51 -0.39
C LYS A 2 -19.33 -90.35 0.67
N ASN A 3 -18.81 -89.17 1.03
CA ASN A 3 -19.34 -87.81 1.02
C ASN A 3 -18.15 -86.88 1.35
N ASN A 4 -17.86 -85.87 0.53
CA ASN A 4 -17.03 -84.74 0.91
C ASN A 4 -17.90 -83.48 0.81
N ASN A 5 -18.15 -82.85 1.95
CA ASN A 5 -18.95 -81.64 2.05
C ASN A 5 -18.15 -80.59 2.82
N LYS A 6 -17.58 -79.60 2.13
CA LYS A 6 -17.13 -78.34 2.75
C LYS A 6 -17.39 -77.17 1.79
N TYR A 7 -18.44 -76.44 2.15
CA TYR A 7 -18.83 -75.06 1.85
C TYR A 7 -17.84 -74.20 1.05
N ALA A 8 -18.29 -73.71 -0.10
CA ALA A 8 -17.71 -72.56 -0.79
C ALA A 8 -18.53 -71.31 -0.42
N LEU A 9 -17.93 -70.37 0.31
CA LEU A 9 -18.44 -69.01 0.50
C LEU A 9 -17.88 -68.12 -0.62
N SER A 10 -18.76 -67.55 -1.43
CA SER A 10 -18.44 -66.54 -2.43
C SER A 10 -18.24 -65.18 -1.76
N VAL A 11 -17.03 -64.62 -1.81
CA VAL A 11 -16.77 -63.20 -1.46
C VAL A 11 -16.53 -62.44 -2.75
N LEU A 12 -17.47 -61.56 -3.11
CA LEU A 12 -17.34 -60.61 -4.20
C LEU A 12 -16.45 -59.45 -3.71
N ALA A 13 -15.23 -59.33 -4.22
CA ALA A 13 -14.39 -58.17 -3.97
C ALA A 13 -14.71 -57.07 -4.99
N MET A 14 -15.38 -55.99 -4.56
CA MET A 14 -15.46 -54.75 -5.33
C MET A 14 -14.13 -54.01 -5.23
N ALA A 15 -13.40 -53.94 -6.35
CA ALA A 15 -12.26 -53.05 -6.50
C ALA A 15 -12.78 -51.61 -6.71
N MET A 16 -12.67 -50.76 -5.69
CA MET A 16 -12.78 -49.31 -5.87
C MET A 16 -11.50 -48.79 -6.52
N ALA A 17 -11.56 -48.49 -7.81
CA ALA A 17 -10.53 -47.71 -8.50
C ALA A 17 -10.62 -46.26 -8.00
N ALA A 18 -9.64 -45.84 -7.21
CA ALA A 18 -9.46 -44.43 -6.86
C ALA A 18 -9.09 -43.66 -8.13
N ILE A 19 -10.03 -42.84 -8.62
CA ILE A 19 -9.77 -41.86 -9.68
C ILE A 19 -8.94 -40.74 -9.04
N THR A 20 -7.62 -40.82 -9.17
CA THR A 20 -6.74 -39.68 -8.89
C THR A 20 -6.88 -38.71 -10.05
N LEU A 21 -7.63 -37.62 -9.85
CA LEU A 21 -7.61 -36.49 -10.77
C LEU A 21 -6.19 -35.92 -10.77
N PRO A 22 -5.52 -35.82 -11.94
CA PRO A 22 -4.22 -35.17 -12.00
C PRO A 22 -4.43 -33.69 -11.67
N ALA A 23 -3.81 -33.23 -10.58
CA ALA A 23 -3.65 -31.80 -10.34
C ALA A 23 -2.80 -31.25 -11.48
N TRP A 24 -3.43 -30.61 -12.47
CA TRP A 24 -2.70 -29.87 -13.49
C TRP A 24 -2.00 -28.73 -12.78
N ALA A 25 -0.68 -28.86 -12.60
CA ALA A 25 0.15 -27.74 -12.19
C ALA A 25 -0.11 -26.60 -13.17
N THR A 26 -0.36 -25.40 -12.65
CA THR A 26 -0.53 -24.22 -13.51
C THR A 26 0.78 -24.05 -14.27
N GLN A 27 0.77 -24.30 -15.57
CA GLN A 27 1.98 -24.21 -16.40
C GLN A 27 2.13 -22.76 -16.90
N LEU A 28 3.35 -22.24 -16.84
CA LEU A 28 3.67 -20.91 -17.36
C LEU A 28 3.49 -20.92 -18.89
N PRO A 29 2.71 -19.99 -19.48
CA PRO A 29 2.64 -19.85 -20.93
C PRO A 29 4.02 -19.58 -21.52
N ALA A 30 4.32 -20.17 -22.67
CA ALA A 30 5.66 -20.16 -23.26
C ALA A 30 6.02 -18.82 -23.94
N ASP A 31 5.01 -18.00 -24.25
CA ASP A 31 5.06 -16.81 -25.09
C ASP A 31 4.78 -15.50 -24.35
N LEU A 32 4.95 -15.50 -23.02
CA LEU A 32 4.81 -14.28 -22.21
C LEU A 32 5.87 -13.22 -22.56
N ALA A 33 5.40 -12.01 -22.87
CA ALA A 33 6.25 -10.84 -23.01
C ALA A 33 6.59 -10.24 -21.63
N TRP A 34 7.78 -10.57 -21.12
CA TRP A 34 8.25 -10.07 -19.82
C TRP A 34 8.74 -8.63 -19.90
N GLU A 35 8.25 -7.81 -18.97
CA GLU A 35 8.66 -6.43 -18.74
C GLU A 35 9.37 -6.30 -17.39
N SER A 36 10.37 -5.43 -17.32
CA SER A 36 11.07 -5.13 -16.07
C SER A 36 11.47 -3.66 -15.93
N ASN A 37 11.60 -2.90 -17.03
CA ASN A 37 11.97 -1.47 -17.01
C ASN A 37 13.18 -1.18 -16.09
N TRP A 38 14.24 -1.98 -16.19
CA TRP A 38 15.49 -1.80 -15.42
C TRP A 38 16.35 -0.66 -15.93
N ASP A 39 15.93 0.03 -16.98
CA ASP A 39 16.62 1.12 -17.66
C ASP A 39 16.14 2.52 -17.22
N GLU A 40 15.05 2.61 -16.43
CA GLU A 40 14.56 3.89 -15.93
C GLU A 40 15.60 4.64 -15.07
N PRO A 41 15.57 5.98 -15.06
CA PRO A 41 16.51 6.79 -14.28
C PRO A 41 16.51 6.46 -12.78
N LEU A 42 17.61 6.77 -12.11
CA LEU A 42 17.62 6.74 -10.65
C LEU A 42 16.99 8.02 -10.10
N PHE A 43 16.30 7.89 -8.96
CA PHE A 43 15.65 8.99 -8.25
C PHE A 43 16.19 9.11 -6.80
N ALA A 44 17.44 8.69 -6.62
CA ALA A 44 18.19 8.80 -5.38
C ALA A 44 19.55 9.47 -5.66
N SER A 45 20.05 10.25 -4.70
CA SER A 45 21.36 10.87 -4.82
C SER A 45 22.46 9.90 -4.40
N LYS A 46 23.47 9.70 -5.24
CA LYS A 46 24.68 8.94 -4.89
C LYS A 46 25.46 9.52 -3.70
N ASP A 47 25.24 10.80 -3.40
CA ASP A 47 25.88 11.52 -2.30
C ASP A 47 25.16 11.30 -0.97
N ALA A 48 24.05 10.54 -0.95
CA ALA A 48 23.33 10.23 0.26
C ALA A 48 24.22 9.44 1.23
N LYS A 49 24.29 9.92 2.47
CA LYS A 49 25.10 9.30 3.53
C LYS A 49 24.21 8.45 4.42
N ARG A 50 24.67 7.23 4.71
CA ARG A 50 24.04 6.35 5.68
C ARG A 50 24.40 6.77 7.11
N GLY A 51 23.43 6.70 8.00
CA GLY A 51 23.63 6.81 9.44
C GLY A 51 22.61 7.70 10.15
N GLY A 52 22.62 7.61 11.48
CA GLY A 52 21.91 8.55 12.33
C GLY A 52 20.45 8.17 12.59
N THR A 53 19.68 9.11 13.15
CA THR A 53 18.28 8.89 13.54
C THR A 53 17.41 9.98 12.98
N TYR A 54 16.38 9.61 12.23
CA TYR A 54 15.30 10.52 11.86
C TYR A 54 14.27 10.60 12.99
N ARG A 55 14.06 11.79 13.53
CA ARG A 55 13.19 12.10 14.67
C ARG A 55 11.96 12.82 14.16
N SER A 56 10.81 12.19 14.37
CA SER A 56 9.51 12.73 13.99
C SER A 56 8.47 12.46 15.09
N TYR A 57 7.22 12.80 14.82
CA TYR A 57 6.13 12.67 15.78
C TYR A 57 4.90 12.01 15.16
N MET A 58 4.05 11.50 16.05
CA MET A 58 2.72 10.99 15.75
C MET A 58 1.73 11.66 16.70
N ARG A 59 0.51 11.96 16.22
CA ARG A 59 -0.51 12.63 17.05
C ARG A 59 -1.14 11.70 18.09
N SER A 60 -1.19 10.41 17.82
CA SER A 60 -1.74 9.40 18.74
C SER A 60 -0.86 8.16 18.72
N PHE A 61 -0.70 7.56 19.90
CA PHE A 61 -0.12 6.22 20.01
C PHE A 61 -1.11 5.21 19.42
N PRO A 62 -0.65 4.26 18.59
CA PRO A 62 -1.55 3.30 17.96
C PRO A 62 -2.16 2.36 19.01
N GLN A 63 -3.42 1.94 18.81
CA GLN A 63 -4.09 1.00 19.70
C GLN A 63 -3.70 -0.46 19.42
N THR A 64 -3.06 -0.70 18.28
CA THR A 64 -2.59 -2.00 17.82
C THR A 64 -1.26 -1.87 17.06
N LEU A 65 -0.50 -2.95 16.97
CA LEU A 65 0.69 -3.06 16.09
C LEU A 65 0.44 -3.98 14.89
N ARG A 66 -0.81 -4.42 14.70
CA ARG A 66 -1.25 -5.13 13.49
C ARG A 66 -1.35 -4.15 12.31
N SER A 67 -1.13 -4.66 11.11
CA SER A 67 -1.32 -3.93 9.86
C SER A 67 -2.77 -3.94 9.35
N VAL A 68 -3.62 -4.86 9.84
CA VAL A 68 -5.05 -4.97 9.45
C VAL A 68 -5.96 -5.17 10.67
N GLY A 69 -7.24 -4.93 10.45
CA GLY A 69 -8.30 -5.13 11.41
C GLY A 69 -8.61 -3.89 12.25
N PRO A 70 -9.36 -4.04 13.36
CA PRO A 70 -9.81 -2.91 14.17
C PRO A 70 -8.62 -2.09 14.67
N ASP A 71 -8.74 -0.76 14.54
CA ASP A 71 -7.74 0.24 14.93
C ASP A 71 -6.37 0.17 14.20
N ALA A 72 -6.21 -0.68 13.18
CA ALA A 72 -4.95 -0.83 12.45
C ALA A 72 -4.62 0.37 11.54
N ASN A 73 -5.65 1.10 11.09
CA ASN A 73 -5.48 2.35 10.34
C ASN A 73 -5.05 3.50 11.27
N SER A 74 -3.79 3.43 11.71
CA SER A 74 -3.18 4.36 12.67
C SER A 74 -2.08 5.19 12.02
N GLY A 75 -1.49 6.12 12.78
CA GLY A 75 -0.30 6.87 12.35
C GLY A 75 0.93 6.01 12.04
N LEU A 76 0.90 4.70 12.32
CA LEU A 76 1.95 3.76 11.93
C LEU A 76 1.68 2.99 10.65
N ARG A 77 0.48 3.10 10.05
CA ARG A 77 0.13 2.38 8.82
C ARG A 77 1.18 2.55 7.73
N GLN A 78 1.65 3.78 7.54
CA GLN A 78 2.66 4.12 6.54
C GLN A 78 3.92 3.24 6.65
N TYR A 79 4.36 2.92 7.87
CA TYR A 79 5.59 2.14 8.11
C TYR A 79 5.36 0.63 8.01
N PHE A 80 4.15 0.15 8.28
CA PHE A 80 3.83 -1.29 8.19
C PHE A 80 3.41 -1.72 6.79
N MET A 81 2.71 -0.83 6.07
CA MET A 81 2.10 -1.15 4.79
C MET A 81 2.60 -0.23 3.69
N ASP A 82 2.40 1.08 3.81
CA ASP A 82 2.48 1.93 2.61
C ASP A 82 3.90 2.08 2.07
N GLU A 83 4.92 2.07 2.94
CA GLU A 83 6.34 2.14 2.59
C GLU A 83 6.99 0.77 2.34
N ALA A 84 6.30 -0.33 2.69
CA ALA A 84 6.82 -1.66 2.43
C ALA A 84 6.82 -1.94 0.92
N PRO A 85 7.85 -2.62 0.38
CA PRO A 85 7.88 -3.04 -1.01
C PRO A 85 6.61 -3.79 -1.43
N LYS A 86 6.12 -3.48 -2.63
CA LYS A 86 5.04 -4.10 -3.38
C LYS A 86 5.63 -4.94 -4.52
N LEU A 87 4.81 -5.54 -5.37
CA LEU A 87 5.28 -6.27 -6.55
C LEU A 87 6.07 -5.34 -7.47
N VAL A 88 5.47 -4.23 -7.88
CA VAL A 88 6.10 -3.16 -8.67
C VAL A 88 5.71 -1.79 -8.11
N GLN A 89 6.33 -0.71 -8.57
CA GLN A 89 5.89 0.66 -8.26
C GLN A 89 5.94 1.55 -9.50
N ARG A 90 5.20 2.66 -9.49
CA ARG A 90 5.44 3.72 -10.48
C ARG A 90 6.71 4.48 -10.12
N HIS A 91 7.58 4.67 -11.11
CA HIS A 91 8.72 5.56 -11.00
C HIS A 91 8.22 6.99 -10.72
N PRO A 92 8.72 7.69 -9.68
CA PRO A 92 8.15 8.96 -9.23
C PRO A 92 8.26 10.10 -10.25
N THR A 93 9.26 10.04 -11.15
CA THR A 93 9.46 11.03 -12.23
C THR A 93 8.83 10.62 -13.56
N THR A 94 9.13 9.44 -14.09
CA THR A 94 8.69 9.01 -15.43
C THR A 94 7.30 8.39 -15.46
N GLY A 95 6.78 7.95 -14.30
CA GLY A 95 5.46 7.34 -14.17
C GLY A 95 5.36 5.89 -14.66
N LYS A 96 6.40 5.35 -15.28
CA LYS A 96 6.47 3.95 -15.72
C LYS A 96 6.58 2.99 -14.53
N TRP A 97 6.08 1.77 -14.70
CA TRP A 97 6.24 0.70 -13.73
C TRP A 97 7.70 0.26 -13.63
N ILE A 98 8.20 0.09 -12.42
CA ILE A 98 9.56 -0.37 -12.12
C ILE A 98 9.54 -1.47 -11.05
N PRO A 99 10.55 -2.35 -11.01
CA PRO A 99 10.60 -3.53 -10.14
C PRO A 99 10.69 -3.17 -8.66
N GLN A 100 10.06 -4.00 -7.82
CA GLN A 100 10.22 -3.99 -6.36
C GLN A 100 10.43 -5.43 -5.84
N LEU A 101 9.39 -6.08 -5.29
CA LEU A 101 9.45 -7.49 -4.89
C LEU A 101 9.36 -8.43 -6.10
N ALA A 102 8.83 -7.96 -7.22
CA ALA A 102 8.92 -8.64 -8.50
C ALA A 102 10.00 -7.96 -9.35
N SER A 103 10.88 -8.77 -9.96
CA SER A 103 11.92 -8.35 -10.88
C SER A 103 11.40 -8.15 -12.30
N ALA A 104 10.32 -8.84 -12.67
CA ALA A 104 9.62 -8.72 -13.93
C ALA A 104 8.14 -9.10 -13.82
N TRP A 105 7.33 -8.65 -14.78
CA TRP A 105 5.92 -9.00 -14.93
C TRP A 105 5.56 -9.28 -16.39
N ALA A 106 4.47 -10.01 -16.61
CA ALA A 106 3.91 -10.24 -17.95
C ALA A 106 2.38 -10.34 -17.86
N PHE A 107 1.68 -9.97 -18.92
CA PHE A 107 0.21 -10.03 -18.99
C PHE A 107 -0.24 -11.26 -19.76
N GLY A 108 -1.36 -11.85 -19.34
CA GLY A 108 -2.09 -12.81 -20.15
C GLY A 108 -3.02 -12.10 -21.14
N ASP A 109 -3.37 -12.80 -22.23
CA ASP A 109 -4.24 -12.26 -23.30
C ASP A 109 -5.70 -12.04 -22.85
N ASP A 110 -6.05 -12.45 -21.63
CA ASP A 110 -7.40 -12.36 -21.08
C ASP A 110 -7.72 -10.99 -20.42
N HIS A 111 -6.74 -10.08 -20.38
CA HIS A 111 -6.82 -8.78 -19.70
C HIS A 111 -7.23 -8.88 -18.22
N LYS A 112 -6.94 -10.00 -17.57
CA LYS A 112 -7.24 -10.25 -16.15
C LYS A 112 -6.03 -10.78 -15.41
N THR A 113 -5.16 -11.49 -16.11
CA THR A 113 -4.09 -12.28 -15.53
C THR A 113 -2.75 -11.57 -15.66
N VAL A 114 -2.01 -11.50 -14.54
CA VAL A 114 -0.65 -10.97 -14.50
C VAL A 114 0.26 -12.00 -13.85
N TYR A 115 1.37 -12.28 -14.52
CA TYR A 115 2.46 -13.13 -14.04
C TYR A 115 3.55 -12.25 -13.45
N PHE A 116 4.13 -12.67 -12.32
CA PHE A 116 5.23 -11.97 -11.67
C PHE A 116 6.37 -12.93 -11.38
N GLN A 117 7.58 -12.51 -11.74
CA GLN A 117 8.83 -13.11 -11.26
C GLN A 117 9.25 -12.40 -9.99
N LEU A 118 9.18 -13.07 -8.85
CA LEU A 118 9.61 -12.57 -7.55
C LEU A 118 11.14 -12.48 -7.50
N ASP A 119 11.66 -11.50 -6.75
CA ASP A 119 13.09 -11.40 -6.48
C ASP A 119 13.51 -12.52 -5.50
N PRO A 120 14.35 -13.49 -5.93
CA PRO A 120 14.78 -14.59 -5.07
C PRO A 120 15.69 -14.15 -3.92
N LYS A 121 16.18 -12.89 -3.94
CA LYS A 121 16.92 -12.29 -2.84
C LYS A 121 15.99 -11.69 -1.79
N ALA A 122 14.70 -11.51 -2.06
CA ALA A 122 13.76 -10.91 -1.12
C ALA A 122 13.71 -11.67 0.22
N ARG A 123 13.86 -10.92 1.32
CA ARG A 123 13.83 -11.45 2.68
C ARG A 123 12.91 -10.64 3.57
N TRP A 124 12.32 -11.33 4.53
CA TRP A 124 11.70 -10.72 5.70
C TRP A 124 12.77 -10.15 6.63
N SER A 125 12.39 -9.20 7.48
CA SER A 125 13.30 -8.55 8.43
C SER A 125 13.85 -9.49 9.51
N ASP A 126 13.29 -10.68 9.66
CA ASP A 126 13.78 -11.76 10.52
C ASP A 126 14.68 -12.78 9.77
N GLY A 127 14.96 -12.55 8.49
CA GLY A 127 15.87 -13.35 7.67
C GLY A 127 15.20 -14.44 6.84
N GLU A 128 13.91 -14.71 7.05
CA GLU A 128 13.18 -15.71 6.27
C GLU A 128 13.03 -15.29 4.80
N LYS A 129 12.94 -16.28 3.90
CA LYS A 129 12.76 -16.02 2.46
C LYS A 129 11.35 -15.56 2.18
N VAL A 130 11.21 -14.56 1.30
CA VAL A 130 9.92 -14.23 0.69
C VAL A 130 9.73 -15.15 -0.51
N THR A 131 8.62 -15.89 -0.55
CA THR A 131 8.34 -16.85 -1.63
C THR A 131 6.90 -16.70 -2.13
N ALA A 132 6.57 -17.43 -3.20
CA ALA A 132 5.20 -17.55 -3.68
C ALA A 132 4.21 -17.99 -2.58
N ASP A 133 4.64 -18.79 -1.61
CA ASP A 133 3.77 -19.28 -0.54
C ASP A 133 3.27 -18.14 0.38
N ASP A 134 4.05 -17.06 0.54
CA ASP A 134 3.63 -15.85 1.27
C ASP A 134 2.52 -15.08 0.54
N TYR A 135 2.46 -15.16 -0.80
CA TYR A 135 1.39 -14.56 -1.62
C TYR A 135 0.14 -15.43 -1.66
N LEU A 136 0.29 -16.76 -1.67
CA LEU A 136 -0.86 -17.67 -1.51
C LEU A 136 -1.48 -17.51 -0.13
N PHE A 137 -0.64 -17.42 0.92
CA PHE A 137 -1.09 -17.15 2.27
C PHE A 137 -1.75 -15.77 2.38
N MET A 138 -1.20 -14.74 1.73
CA MET A 138 -1.78 -13.41 1.67
C MET A 138 -3.25 -13.41 1.21
N LEU A 139 -3.60 -14.17 0.16
CA LEU A 139 -4.99 -14.22 -0.31
C LEU A 139 -5.93 -14.83 0.74
N LYS A 140 -5.48 -15.89 1.43
CA LYS A 140 -6.23 -16.50 2.55
C LYS A 140 -6.38 -15.51 3.69
N TYR A 141 -5.27 -14.90 4.10
CA TYR A 141 -5.18 -13.89 5.15
C TYR A 141 -6.21 -12.76 4.96
N TYR A 142 -6.28 -12.17 3.76
CA TYR A 142 -7.20 -11.07 3.50
C TYR A 142 -8.66 -11.47 3.25
N ARG A 143 -8.95 -12.75 3.01
CA ARG A 143 -10.32 -13.28 2.89
C ARG A 143 -10.88 -13.82 4.21
N SER A 144 -10.01 -14.11 5.18
CA SER A 144 -10.40 -14.55 6.52
C SER A 144 -11.28 -13.50 7.22
N LYS A 145 -12.31 -13.95 7.94
CA LYS A 145 -13.18 -13.05 8.72
C LYS A 145 -12.56 -12.70 10.07
N ASP A 146 -11.61 -13.50 10.55
CA ASP A 146 -10.95 -13.29 11.84
C ASP A 146 -10.02 -12.09 11.87
N ILE A 147 -9.59 -11.58 10.72
CA ILE A 147 -8.85 -10.31 10.66
C ILE A 147 -9.74 -9.11 11.02
N ILE A 148 -11.07 -9.25 10.91
CA ILE A 148 -12.09 -8.23 11.15
C ILE A 148 -11.77 -6.94 10.37
N ASP A 149 -11.62 -7.08 9.05
CA ASP A 149 -11.33 -5.96 8.16
C ASP A 149 -12.20 -6.02 6.88
N PRO A 150 -13.45 -5.51 6.96
CA PRO A 150 -14.43 -5.66 5.89
C PRO A 150 -13.98 -5.08 4.55
N TRP A 151 -13.14 -4.04 4.56
CA TRP A 151 -12.65 -3.44 3.33
C TRP A 151 -11.72 -4.39 2.59
N TYR A 152 -10.75 -5.00 3.29
CA TYR A 152 -9.87 -6.00 2.66
C TYR A 152 -10.65 -7.26 2.29
N ASN A 153 -11.53 -7.75 3.18
CA ASN A 153 -12.35 -8.93 2.87
C ASN A 153 -13.16 -8.73 1.59
N ASP A 154 -13.81 -7.58 1.43
CA ASP A 154 -14.56 -7.21 0.24
C ASP A 154 -13.65 -7.12 -0.98
N PHE A 155 -12.56 -6.34 -0.91
CA PHE A 155 -11.65 -6.14 -2.02
C PHE A 155 -11.07 -7.46 -2.55
N PHE A 156 -10.51 -8.29 -1.67
CA PHE A 156 -9.87 -9.56 -2.04
C PHE A 156 -10.86 -10.66 -2.43
N THR A 157 -12.12 -10.55 -2.01
CA THR A 157 -13.18 -11.48 -2.45
C THR A 157 -13.73 -11.06 -3.81
N ASN A 158 -13.92 -9.77 -4.06
CA ASN A 158 -14.69 -9.27 -5.19
C ASN A 158 -13.85 -8.74 -6.36
N HIS A 159 -12.56 -8.44 -6.16
CA HIS A 159 -11.68 -7.93 -7.22
C HIS A 159 -10.59 -8.92 -7.62
N ILE A 160 -10.09 -9.71 -6.69
CA ILE A 160 -9.08 -10.74 -6.95
C ILE A 160 -9.80 -12.08 -7.09
N ASP A 161 -9.56 -12.78 -8.19
CA ASP A 161 -10.11 -14.11 -8.40
C ASP A 161 -9.26 -15.14 -7.66
N ASP A 162 -7.97 -15.20 -8.01
CA ASP A 162 -7.03 -16.16 -7.45
C ASP A 162 -5.58 -15.67 -7.48
N VAL A 163 -4.74 -16.30 -6.65
CA VAL A 163 -3.29 -16.16 -6.62
C VAL A 163 -2.68 -17.56 -6.61
N LYS A 164 -2.02 -17.95 -7.70
CA LYS A 164 -1.43 -19.29 -7.83
C LYS A 164 0.09 -19.23 -7.90
N LYS A 165 0.69 -20.31 -7.42
CA LYS A 165 2.11 -20.58 -7.48
C LYS A 165 2.40 -21.40 -8.74
N ILE A 166 3.37 -20.95 -9.54
CA ILE A 166 3.98 -21.75 -10.60
C ILE A 166 5.21 -22.48 -10.03
N ASP A 167 6.08 -21.72 -9.35
CA ASP A 167 7.25 -22.18 -8.60
C ASP A 167 7.51 -21.23 -7.41
N ASP A 168 8.58 -21.42 -6.66
CA ASP A 168 8.89 -20.62 -5.46
C ASP A 168 9.01 -19.10 -5.70
N TYR A 169 9.34 -18.69 -6.92
CA TYR A 169 9.57 -17.30 -7.29
C TYR A 169 8.78 -16.86 -8.53
N THR A 170 7.76 -17.62 -8.93
CA THR A 170 6.84 -17.25 -10.01
C THR A 170 5.41 -17.41 -9.55
N ILE A 171 4.66 -16.30 -9.53
CA ILE A 171 3.25 -16.27 -9.17
C ILE A 171 2.41 -15.77 -10.34
N VAL A 172 1.13 -16.16 -10.33
CA VAL A 172 0.11 -15.63 -11.22
C VAL A 172 -1.04 -15.09 -10.38
N ILE A 173 -1.48 -13.88 -10.70
CA ILE A 173 -2.61 -13.20 -10.06
C ILE A 173 -3.66 -12.94 -11.11
N THR A 174 -4.89 -13.39 -10.86
CA THR A 174 -6.02 -13.21 -11.79
C THR A 174 -7.05 -12.27 -11.16
N ALA A 175 -7.42 -11.21 -11.85
CA ALA A 175 -8.51 -10.31 -11.47
C ALA A 175 -9.87 -10.92 -11.86
N LYS A 176 -10.94 -10.58 -11.13
CA LYS A 176 -12.30 -11.04 -11.49
C LYS A 176 -12.81 -10.43 -12.79
N VAL A 177 -12.47 -9.17 -13.03
CA VAL A 177 -12.96 -8.38 -14.17
C VAL A 177 -11.79 -7.95 -15.04
N ALA A 178 -12.00 -7.99 -16.37
CA ALA A 178 -11.02 -7.57 -17.34
C ALA A 178 -10.73 -6.06 -17.21
N LYS A 179 -9.46 -5.69 -17.34
CA LYS A 179 -8.92 -4.36 -17.10
C LYS A 179 -7.79 -4.07 -18.08
N SER A 180 -7.44 -2.81 -18.27
CA SER A 180 -6.19 -2.50 -18.98
C SER A 180 -4.98 -2.95 -18.16
N ASP A 181 -3.87 -3.21 -18.84
CA ASP A 181 -2.61 -3.63 -18.23
C ASP A 181 -2.15 -2.65 -17.13
N ASP A 182 -2.28 -1.35 -17.39
CA ASP A 182 -1.95 -0.31 -16.41
C ASP A 182 -2.88 -0.33 -15.18
N GLU A 183 -4.19 -0.60 -15.38
CA GLU A 183 -5.14 -0.72 -14.27
C GLU A 183 -4.90 -2.01 -13.47
N LEU A 184 -4.51 -3.11 -14.11
CA LEU A 184 -4.12 -4.35 -13.43
C LEU A 184 -2.93 -4.11 -12.51
N LEU A 185 -1.82 -3.56 -13.03
CA LEU A 185 -0.64 -3.26 -12.22
C LEU A 185 -0.94 -2.25 -11.11
N TYR A 186 -1.74 -1.22 -11.40
CA TYR A 186 -2.19 -0.26 -10.41
C TYR A 186 -2.97 -0.93 -9.29
N MET A 187 -3.99 -1.73 -9.62
CA MET A 187 -4.78 -2.47 -8.65
C MET A 187 -3.88 -3.40 -7.81
N MET A 188 -2.92 -4.08 -8.44
CA MET A 188 -2.08 -5.09 -7.81
C MET A 188 -0.90 -4.54 -7.01
N SER A 189 -0.53 -3.29 -7.22
CA SER A 189 0.64 -2.68 -6.59
C SER A 189 0.32 -1.49 -5.69
N LEU A 190 -0.96 -1.18 -5.53
CA LEU A 190 -1.41 -0.08 -4.68
C LEU A 190 -1.10 -0.37 -3.19
N PRO A 191 -0.52 0.60 -2.45
CA PRO A 191 -0.33 0.52 -1.00
C PRO A 191 -1.59 0.18 -0.21
N SER A 192 -2.73 0.70 -0.66
CA SER A 192 -4.04 0.43 -0.06
C SER A 192 -4.56 -0.97 -0.33
N ASN A 193 -4.18 -1.61 -1.45
CA ASN A 193 -4.84 -2.80 -1.98
C ASN A 193 -4.24 -4.12 -1.50
N GLY A 194 -3.21 -4.07 -0.65
CA GLY A 194 -2.76 -5.21 0.15
C GLY A 194 -2.10 -6.38 -0.60
N LEU A 195 -1.87 -6.33 -1.92
CA LEU A 195 -1.19 -7.40 -2.68
C LEU A 195 0.33 -7.46 -2.41
N GLN A 196 0.69 -7.24 -1.15
CA GLN A 196 2.00 -7.42 -0.56
C GLN A 196 2.04 -8.81 0.09
N PRO A 197 3.17 -9.54 0.04
CA PRO A 197 3.26 -10.84 0.71
C PRO A 197 2.96 -10.67 2.20
N ARG A 198 2.46 -11.73 2.83
CA ARG A 198 2.21 -11.79 4.27
C ARG A 198 3.10 -12.88 4.86
N PRO A 199 3.81 -12.64 5.98
CA PRO A 199 4.80 -13.58 6.50
C PRO A 199 4.10 -14.83 7.05
N ALA A 200 3.94 -15.86 6.21
CA ALA A 200 3.16 -17.04 6.55
C ALA A 200 3.73 -17.75 7.80
N HIS A 201 5.05 -17.73 7.95
CA HIS A 201 5.76 -18.27 9.10
C HIS A 201 5.44 -17.55 10.42
N PHE A 202 5.20 -16.24 10.40
CA PHE A 202 4.85 -15.46 11.58
C PHE A 202 3.42 -15.77 12.07
N PHE A 203 2.53 -16.06 11.13
CA PHE A 203 1.15 -16.46 11.41
C PHE A 203 0.99 -17.98 11.55
N ALA A 204 2.07 -18.77 11.50
CA ALA A 204 1.99 -20.20 11.67
C ALA A 204 1.49 -20.59 13.08
N LYS A 205 0.93 -21.81 13.20
CA LYS A 205 0.36 -22.35 14.45
C LYS A 205 -0.88 -21.55 14.90
N VAL A 206 -1.92 -21.65 14.09
CA VAL A 206 -3.25 -21.07 14.32
C VAL A 206 -4.16 -22.07 15.01
N LYS A 207 -5.06 -21.57 15.86
CA LYS A 207 -6.30 -22.26 16.17
C LYS A 207 -7.35 -21.73 15.19
N ASP A 208 -7.76 -22.56 14.25
CA ASP A 208 -8.59 -22.19 13.10
C ASP A 208 -9.76 -23.18 13.01
N GLU A 209 -10.79 -22.99 13.83
CA GLU A 209 -11.98 -23.85 13.85
C GLU A 209 -12.87 -23.61 12.63
N ASN A 210 -12.82 -22.41 12.05
CA ASN A 210 -13.64 -22.00 10.91
C ASN A 210 -13.01 -22.33 9.54
N ASN A 211 -11.75 -22.80 9.53
CA ASN A 211 -10.94 -23.14 8.35
C ASN A 211 -10.74 -21.98 7.37
N ASP A 212 -10.61 -20.75 7.86
CA ASP A 212 -10.38 -19.56 7.04
C ASP A 212 -8.90 -19.19 6.87
N GLY A 213 -8.01 -19.95 7.51
CA GLY A 213 -6.56 -19.84 7.40
C GLY A 213 -5.92 -18.90 8.44
N MET A 214 -6.72 -18.32 9.35
CA MET A 214 -6.24 -17.45 10.42
C MET A 214 -6.60 -17.99 11.80
N ASP A 215 -6.02 -17.37 12.83
CA ASP A 215 -6.37 -17.71 14.20
C ASP A 215 -7.74 -17.13 14.55
N ASP A 216 -8.67 -17.93 15.08
CA ASP A 216 -10.00 -17.49 15.50
C ASP A 216 -9.94 -16.32 16.52
N ASN A 217 -8.81 -16.14 17.20
CA ASN A 217 -8.55 -15.02 18.13
C ASN A 217 -7.51 -14.02 17.59
N PHE A 218 -7.37 -13.89 16.27
CA PHE A 218 -6.36 -13.08 15.59
C PHE A 218 -6.18 -11.69 16.21
N VAL A 219 -7.28 -10.94 16.36
CA VAL A 219 -7.27 -9.57 16.91
C VAL A 219 -6.57 -9.52 18.26
N ARG A 220 -6.90 -10.44 19.16
CA ARG A 220 -6.31 -10.50 20.51
C ARG A 220 -4.88 -11.03 20.47
N LYS A 221 -4.63 -12.11 19.73
CA LYS A 221 -3.33 -12.81 19.70
C LYS A 221 -2.21 -11.96 19.11
N PHE A 222 -2.53 -11.10 18.14
CA PHE A 222 -1.56 -10.29 17.41
C PHE A 222 -1.62 -8.79 17.75
N ASN A 223 -2.49 -8.34 18.67
CA ASN A 223 -2.75 -6.91 18.89
C ASN A 223 -1.50 -6.04 19.14
N PHE A 224 -0.49 -6.56 19.82
CA PHE A 224 0.78 -5.86 20.07
C PHE A 224 1.99 -6.67 19.61
N LYS A 225 1.81 -7.45 18.53
CA LYS A 225 2.89 -8.13 17.84
C LYS A 225 3.05 -7.50 16.47
N ALA A 226 4.18 -6.84 16.25
CA ALA A 226 4.54 -6.41 14.92
C ALA A 226 5.05 -7.60 14.12
N GLU A 227 4.56 -7.73 12.91
CA GLU A 227 5.03 -8.74 11.95
C GLU A 227 6.38 -8.34 11.33
N PRO A 228 7.17 -9.33 10.88
CA PRO A 228 8.32 -9.08 10.02
C PRO A 228 7.89 -8.32 8.76
N THR A 229 8.79 -7.47 8.24
CA THR A 229 8.54 -6.68 7.03
C THR A 229 9.55 -7.01 5.94
N THR A 230 9.15 -6.86 4.68
CA THR A 230 10.09 -6.89 3.55
C THR A 230 10.80 -5.53 3.38
N GLY A 231 10.32 -4.48 4.05
CA GLY A 231 10.88 -3.14 4.00
C GLY A 231 12.20 -2.98 4.78
N PRO A 232 12.85 -1.82 4.62
CA PRO A 232 14.17 -1.56 5.21
C PRO A 232 14.13 -1.31 6.71
N TYR A 233 12.96 -1.01 7.28
CA TYR A 233 12.78 -0.65 8.68
C TYR A 233 11.75 -1.55 9.37
N TYR A 234 12.15 -2.22 10.45
CA TYR A 234 11.26 -3.02 11.29
C TYR A 234 11.01 -2.35 12.65
N LEU A 235 9.90 -2.68 13.30
CA LEU A 235 9.59 -2.12 14.61
C LEU A 235 10.49 -2.74 15.68
N ASP A 236 11.36 -1.93 16.30
CA ASP A 236 12.35 -2.37 17.29
C ASP A 236 11.86 -2.12 18.73
N LYS A 237 11.54 -0.87 19.07
CA LYS A 237 11.20 -0.47 20.45
C LYS A 237 9.87 0.24 20.54
N VAL A 238 9.07 -0.21 21.50
CA VAL A 238 7.76 0.39 21.81
C VAL A 238 7.74 0.85 23.25
N LYS A 239 7.62 2.17 23.46
CA LYS A 239 7.33 2.77 24.77
C LYS A 239 5.86 3.19 24.76
N LYS A 240 5.00 2.35 25.33
CA LYS A 240 3.54 2.52 25.29
C LYS A 240 3.12 3.95 25.66
N GLY A 241 2.33 4.58 24.78
CA GLY A 241 1.83 5.95 24.94
C GLY A 241 2.87 7.06 24.76
N LYS A 242 4.16 6.76 24.55
CA LYS A 242 5.25 7.75 24.51
C LYS A 242 5.98 7.79 23.17
N SER A 243 6.42 6.65 22.65
CA SER A 243 7.18 6.61 21.40
C SER A 243 7.25 5.21 20.80
N VAL A 244 7.49 5.14 19.49
CA VAL A 244 8.00 3.92 18.83
C VAL A 244 9.31 4.23 18.11
N THR A 245 10.14 3.20 17.94
CA THR A 245 11.39 3.29 17.18
C THR A 245 11.42 2.14 16.18
N PHE A 246 11.62 2.49 14.92
CA PHE A 246 11.94 1.54 13.86
C PHE A 246 13.46 1.52 13.67
N GLN A 247 14.00 0.33 13.44
CA GLN A 247 15.41 0.08 13.22
C GLN A 247 15.61 -0.38 11.77
N HIS A 248 16.65 0.12 11.11
CA HIS A 248 17.02 -0.33 9.79
C HIS A 248 17.57 -1.78 9.87
N VAL A 249 17.19 -2.64 8.93
CA VAL A 249 17.62 -4.05 8.83
C VAL A 249 19.15 -4.20 8.80
N GLY A 250 19.84 -3.44 7.95
CA GLY A 250 21.30 -3.40 7.93
C GLY A 250 21.81 -3.17 6.52
N GLU A 251 23.07 -3.49 6.25
CA GLU A 251 23.59 -3.59 4.88
C GLU A 251 23.04 -4.84 4.17
N ASP A 252 22.64 -5.85 4.94
CA ASP A 252 22.05 -7.10 4.45
C ASP A 252 20.58 -6.98 4.01
N TRP A 253 20.00 -5.78 4.02
CA TRP A 253 18.64 -5.61 3.50
C TRP A 253 18.63 -5.93 1.99
N TRP A 254 17.88 -6.98 1.63
CA TRP A 254 17.81 -7.50 0.26
C TRP A 254 17.53 -6.43 -0.80
N GLY A 255 16.78 -5.38 -0.43
CA GLY A 255 16.40 -4.29 -1.32
C GLY A 255 17.59 -3.59 -1.95
N TYR A 256 18.76 -3.55 -1.32
CA TYR A 256 19.95 -2.93 -1.92
C TYR A 256 20.49 -3.65 -3.16
N SER A 257 20.01 -4.86 -3.46
CA SER A 257 20.27 -5.53 -4.73
C SER A 257 19.44 -4.97 -5.90
N ASN A 258 18.36 -4.25 -5.63
CA ASN A 258 17.56 -3.52 -6.61
C ASN A 258 18.10 -2.08 -6.74
N LYS A 259 18.49 -1.69 -7.97
CA LYS A 259 19.11 -0.37 -8.23
C LYS A 259 18.23 0.81 -7.79
N TYR A 260 16.90 0.66 -7.79
CA TYR A 260 15.95 1.71 -7.40
C TYR A 260 15.85 1.93 -5.89
N TYR A 261 16.51 1.08 -5.09
CA TYR A 261 16.65 1.24 -3.64
C TYR A 261 18.05 1.68 -3.20
N GLN A 262 19.03 1.66 -4.10
CA GLN A 262 20.37 2.18 -3.80
C GLN A 262 20.30 3.65 -3.40
N HIS A 263 21.08 4.02 -2.37
CA HIS A 263 21.14 5.37 -1.81
C HIS A 263 19.82 5.91 -1.23
N ARG A 264 18.88 5.02 -0.91
CA ARG A 264 17.63 5.35 -0.20
C ARG A 264 17.63 4.68 1.18
N TYR A 265 16.71 5.12 2.04
CA TYR A 265 16.55 4.57 3.40
C TYR A 265 17.81 4.71 4.25
N ASN A 266 18.36 5.92 4.26
CA ASN A 266 19.72 6.17 4.70
C ASN A 266 19.89 6.26 6.23
N VAL A 267 18.83 6.49 7.01
CA VAL A 267 18.96 6.59 8.47
C VAL A 267 18.99 5.22 9.12
N ASP A 268 19.70 5.06 10.23
CA ASP A 268 19.73 3.79 10.97
C ASP A 268 18.44 3.57 11.76
N LYS A 269 17.80 4.67 12.20
CA LYS A 269 16.61 4.63 13.05
C LYS A 269 15.60 5.68 12.63
N ILE A 270 14.33 5.33 12.77
CA ILE A 270 13.21 6.29 12.73
C ILE A 270 12.56 6.28 14.11
N ARG A 271 12.57 7.42 14.80
CA ARG A 271 11.98 7.57 16.13
C ARG A 271 10.77 8.48 16.05
N LEU A 272 9.61 7.95 16.44
CA LEU A 272 8.36 8.68 16.46
C LEU A 272 7.92 8.91 17.91
N ARG A 273 7.82 10.16 18.32
CA ARG A 273 7.28 10.55 19.64
C ARG A 273 5.81 10.89 19.54
N VAL A 274 5.04 10.57 20.58
CA VAL A 274 3.64 11.01 20.67
C VAL A 274 3.61 12.49 21.05
N ILE A 275 3.16 13.33 20.11
CA ILE A 275 2.91 14.76 20.31
C ILE A 275 1.56 15.07 19.65
N ARG A 276 0.53 15.27 20.47
CA ARG A 276 -0.86 15.43 20.03
C ARG A 276 -1.12 16.76 19.30
N ASP A 277 -0.42 17.79 19.74
CA ASP A 277 -0.66 19.17 19.34
C ASP A 277 0.44 19.66 18.38
N GLU A 278 0.03 20.28 17.27
CA GLU A 278 0.92 20.73 16.21
C GLU A 278 1.80 21.92 16.64
N ASP A 279 1.28 22.84 17.45
CA ASP A 279 2.06 23.98 17.94
C ASP A 279 3.15 23.52 18.92
N ILE A 280 2.85 22.51 19.75
CA ILE A 280 3.85 21.84 20.58
C ILE A 280 4.89 21.11 19.72
N ALA A 281 4.46 20.40 18.67
CA ALA A 281 5.38 19.71 17.75
C ALA A 281 6.32 20.71 17.07
N LYS A 282 5.81 21.86 16.62
CA LYS A 282 6.63 22.96 16.07
C LYS A 282 7.68 23.45 17.07
N LYS A 283 7.31 23.65 18.34
CA LYS A 283 8.27 24.04 19.39
C LYS A 283 9.37 23.00 19.61
N HIS A 284 9.04 21.70 19.50
CA HIS A 284 10.04 20.64 19.55
C HIS A 284 10.96 20.66 18.31
N PHE A 285 10.39 20.87 17.13
CA PHE A 285 11.16 21.04 15.90
C PHE A 285 12.13 22.23 15.97
N GLU A 286 11.67 23.40 16.42
CA GLU A 286 12.50 24.60 16.56
C GLU A 286 13.65 24.44 17.58
N LYS A 287 13.52 23.51 18.52
CA LYS A 287 14.57 23.12 19.48
C LYS A 287 15.51 22.04 18.96
N GLY A 288 15.25 21.48 17.78
CA GLY A 288 16.02 20.37 17.21
C GLY A 288 15.69 18.99 17.82
N ASP A 289 14.53 18.85 18.49
CA ASP A 289 14.04 17.54 18.98
C ASP A 289 13.40 16.70 17.86
N LEU A 290 12.94 17.36 16.78
CA LEU A 290 12.40 16.76 15.56
C LEU A 290 13.24 17.25 14.37
N ASP A 291 13.37 16.41 13.33
CA ASP A 291 14.19 16.71 12.15
C ASP A 291 13.38 17.31 11.00
N ALA A 292 12.05 17.16 11.01
CA ALA A 292 11.16 17.74 10.02
C ALA A 292 9.82 18.14 10.62
N PHE A 293 9.21 19.17 10.03
CA PHE A 293 7.88 19.66 10.38
C PHE A 293 7.14 20.10 9.12
N ARG A 294 5.87 19.70 8.96
CA ARG A 294 5.08 19.98 7.75
C ARG A 294 4.44 21.37 7.84
N LEU A 295 4.84 22.26 6.94
CA LEU A 295 4.29 23.62 6.83
C LEU A 295 3.13 23.65 5.81
N ILE A 296 2.00 23.01 6.14
CA ILE A 296 0.84 22.93 5.23
C ILE A 296 -0.03 24.19 5.28
N GLN A 297 -0.15 24.83 6.45
CA GLN A 297 -0.98 26.03 6.59
C GLN A 297 -0.21 27.28 6.16
N PRO A 298 -0.82 28.18 5.36
CA PRO A 298 -0.20 29.44 4.93
C PRO A 298 0.31 30.29 6.09
N GLU A 299 -0.46 30.39 7.18
CA GLU A 299 -0.06 31.13 8.38
C GLU A 299 1.25 30.58 9.00
N LEU A 300 1.42 29.25 9.01
CA LEU A 300 2.67 28.65 9.49
C LEU A 300 3.86 29.06 8.63
N TRP A 301 3.70 29.04 7.31
CA TRP A 301 4.76 29.37 6.37
C TRP A 301 5.17 30.85 6.39
N HIS A 302 4.18 31.75 6.36
CA HIS A 302 4.38 33.18 6.16
C HIS A 302 4.62 33.94 7.48
N GLU A 303 4.03 33.50 8.59
CA GLU A 303 4.06 34.27 9.85
C GLU A 303 4.83 33.55 10.95
N LYS A 304 4.60 32.25 11.13
CA LYS A 304 5.10 31.51 12.30
C LYS A 304 6.46 30.84 12.09
N SER A 305 7.08 30.95 10.92
CA SER A 305 8.36 30.33 10.59
C SER A 305 9.46 31.34 10.25
N ASN A 306 9.71 32.27 11.18
CA ASN A 306 10.78 33.30 11.11
C ASN A 306 11.48 33.52 12.48
N THR A 307 11.54 32.49 13.33
CA THR A 307 12.23 32.54 14.62
C THR A 307 13.77 32.45 14.45
N ALA A 308 14.54 32.69 15.51
CA ALA A 308 16.01 32.72 15.44
C ALA A 308 16.65 31.49 14.76
N PRO A 309 16.19 30.23 14.98
CA PRO A 309 16.73 29.07 14.28
C PRO A 309 16.57 29.11 12.74
N TYR A 310 15.52 29.76 12.23
CA TYR A 310 15.36 29.98 10.78
C TYR A 310 16.35 31.04 10.28
N GLN A 311 16.45 32.16 11.00
CA GLN A 311 17.32 33.29 10.61
C GLN A 311 18.81 32.93 10.67
N GLN A 312 19.20 32.05 11.59
CA GLN A 312 20.56 31.56 11.76
C GLN A 312 20.91 30.42 10.79
N GLY A 313 19.96 29.95 9.99
CA GLY A 313 20.18 28.90 9.00
C GLY A 313 20.24 27.47 9.56
N TYR A 314 19.82 27.25 10.81
CA TYR A 314 19.68 25.89 11.36
C TYR A 314 18.45 25.16 10.81
N ILE A 315 17.42 25.92 10.44
CA ILE A 315 16.18 25.40 9.87
C ILE A 315 15.99 25.95 8.47
N HIS A 316 15.90 25.05 7.49
CA HIS A 316 15.61 25.39 6.10
C HIS A 316 14.15 25.12 5.77
N LYS A 317 13.52 26.06 5.05
CA LYS A 317 12.19 25.89 4.48
C LYS A 317 12.30 25.41 3.04
N LEU A 318 11.54 24.38 2.69
CA LEU A 318 11.46 23.82 1.34
C LEU A 318 10.01 23.82 0.89
N TRP A 319 9.78 24.29 -0.34
CA TRP A 319 8.51 24.23 -1.02
C TRP A 319 8.75 23.81 -2.48
N GLY A 320 7.79 23.12 -3.08
CA GLY A 320 7.91 22.67 -4.45
C GLY A 320 6.59 22.12 -4.97
N TYR A 321 6.46 22.09 -6.29
CA TYR A 321 5.33 21.48 -6.96
C TYR A 321 5.66 20.04 -7.32
N ASN A 322 4.68 19.15 -7.15
CA ASN A 322 4.73 17.80 -7.70
C ASN A 322 3.51 17.56 -8.59
N ALA A 323 3.65 16.67 -9.57
CA ALA A 323 2.58 16.30 -10.49
C ALA A 323 1.80 15.08 -9.98
N VAL A 324 1.62 14.97 -8.65
CA VAL A 324 0.87 13.84 -8.08
C VAL A 324 -0.63 14.03 -8.33
N VAL A 325 -1.28 12.92 -8.67
CA VAL A 325 -2.73 12.87 -8.81
C VAL A 325 -3.37 13.34 -7.50
N GLN A 326 -4.21 14.36 -7.60
CA GLN A 326 -5.06 14.85 -6.54
C GLN A 326 -6.39 14.12 -6.63
N GLY A 327 -6.73 13.33 -5.62
CA GLY A 327 -8.00 12.61 -5.57
C GLY A 327 -9.23 13.52 -5.45
N ALA A 328 -10.39 12.89 -5.37
CA ALA A 328 -11.66 13.59 -5.21
C ALA A 328 -11.69 14.42 -3.91
N GLY A 329 -12.27 15.61 -3.98
CA GLY A 329 -12.38 16.49 -2.82
C GLY A 329 -13.18 17.74 -3.13
N GLY A 330 -14.08 18.10 -2.20
CA GLY A 330 -14.97 19.24 -2.33
C GLY A 330 -16.13 19.15 -1.34
N LEU A 331 -17.14 19.99 -1.56
CA LEU A 331 -18.39 19.94 -0.80
C LEU A 331 -19.28 18.82 -1.37
N TRP A 332 -19.43 17.73 -0.63
CA TRP A 332 -20.35 16.64 -0.97
C TRP A 332 -21.75 16.94 -0.43
N MET A 333 -22.70 17.20 -1.33
CA MET A 333 -24.07 17.56 -1.00
C MET A 333 -24.97 16.32 -0.99
N ASN A 334 -25.73 16.11 0.09
CA ASN A 334 -26.63 14.96 0.23
C ASN A 334 -27.90 15.16 -0.63
N THR A 335 -27.93 14.56 -1.81
CA THR A 335 -29.05 14.67 -2.76
C THR A 335 -30.31 13.91 -2.35
N ALA A 336 -30.28 13.16 -1.25
CA ALA A 336 -31.47 12.51 -0.68
C ALA A 336 -32.25 13.42 0.28
N LYS A 337 -31.74 14.63 0.58
CA LYS A 337 -32.42 15.61 1.42
C LYS A 337 -33.16 16.63 0.55
N PRO A 338 -34.40 17.03 0.93
CA PRO A 338 -35.10 18.14 0.28
C PRO A 338 -34.22 19.40 0.20
N MET A 339 -34.44 20.22 -0.81
CA MET A 339 -33.63 21.39 -1.22
C MET A 339 -32.31 21.01 -1.89
N LEU A 340 -31.59 20.02 -1.36
CA LEU A 340 -30.32 19.55 -1.95
C LEU A 340 -30.53 18.50 -3.04
N ASP A 341 -31.75 18.02 -3.25
CA ASP A 341 -32.19 17.17 -4.35
C ASP A 341 -32.29 17.95 -5.68
N ASP A 342 -32.61 19.24 -5.64
CA ASP A 342 -32.59 20.13 -6.81
C ASP A 342 -31.16 20.53 -7.23
N ILE A 343 -30.81 20.20 -8.49
CA ILE A 343 -29.52 20.57 -9.08
C ILE A 343 -29.29 22.09 -9.16
N ASN A 344 -30.35 22.89 -9.28
CA ASN A 344 -30.26 24.34 -9.37
C ASN A 344 -29.85 24.97 -8.04
N VAL A 345 -30.36 24.44 -6.92
CA VAL A 345 -29.90 24.83 -5.57
C VAL A 345 -28.42 24.53 -5.39
N ARG A 346 -27.99 23.31 -5.77
CA ARG A 346 -26.56 22.91 -5.70
C ARG A 346 -25.65 23.78 -6.59
N LYS A 347 -26.12 24.15 -7.78
CA LYS A 347 -25.43 25.13 -8.65
C LYS A 347 -25.35 26.49 -7.98
N GLY A 348 -26.46 26.97 -7.42
CA GLY A 348 -26.54 28.24 -6.69
C GLY A 348 -25.52 28.33 -5.56
N ILE A 349 -25.44 27.31 -4.71
CA ILE A 349 -24.41 27.19 -3.65
C ILE A 349 -23.00 27.28 -4.24
N THR A 350 -22.74 26.55 -5.32
CA THR A 350 -21.42 26.53 -5.97
C THR A 350 -21.02 27.89 -6.55
N TYR A 351 -21.97 28.62 -7.15
CA TYR A 351 -21.73 29.95 -7.71
C TYR A 351 -21.66 31.05 -6.64
N ALA A 352 -22.39 30.90 -5.54
CA ALA A 352 -22.38 31.85 -4.42
C ALA A 352 -21.11 31.75 -3.56
N THR A 353 -20.33 30.67 -3.70
CA THR A 353 -19.10 30.48 -2.92
C THR A 353 -17.93 31.21 -3.55
N ASP A 354 -17.41 32.24 -2.87
CA ASP A 354 -16.25 33.02 -3.30
C ASP A 354 -14.93 32.29 -3.01
N TYR A 355 -14.63 31.29 -3.84
CA TYR A 355 -13.36 30.55 -3.76
C TYR A 355 -12.15 31.43 -4.07
N ASP A 356 -12.28 32.39 -4.97
CA ASP A 356 -11.15 33.21 -5.42
C ASP A 356 -10.77 34.21 -4.31
N GLY A 357 -11.76 34.82 -3.64
CA GLY A 357 -11.56 35.63 -2.45
C GLY A 357 -11.00 34.83 -1.28
N LEU A 358 -11.49 33.60 -1.04
CA LEU A 358 -10.92 32.70 -0.02
C LEU A 358 -9.43 32.41 -0.29
N ILE A 359 -9.10 32.03 -1.54
CA ILE A 359 -7.71 31.71 -1.92
C ILE A 359 -6.82 32.94 -1.74
N LYS A 360 -7.26 34.11 -2.21
CA LYS A 360 -6.50 35.34 -2.14
C LYS A 360 -6.30 35.84 -0.71
N ASN A 361 -7.38 35.93 0.07
CA ASN A 361 -7.39 36.68 1.32
C ASN A 361 -7.11 35.80 2.55
N VAL A 362 -7.48 34.53 2.53
CA VAL A 362 -7.29 33.60 3.66
C VAL A 362 -6.12 32.67 3.41
N LEU A 363 -6.06 32.09 2.21
CA LEU A 363 -5.03 31.09 1.88
C LEU A 363 -3.77 31.69 1.26
N ARG A 364 -3.67 33.03 1.19
CA ARG A 364 -2.50 33.79 0.72
C ARG A 364 -2.05 33.47 -0.71
N GLY A 365 -2.92 32.89 -1.54
CA GLY A 365 -2.59 32.43 -2.88
C GLY A 365 -1.84 31.10 -2.94
N ASP A 366 -1.59 30.44 -1.81
CA ASP A 366 -0.81 29.20 -1.74
C ASP A 366 -1.58 27.98 -2.29
N TYR A 367 -2.90 28.10 -2.44
CA TYR A 367 -3.79 27.02 -2.89
C TYR A 367 -4.30 27.25 -4.32
N LEU A 368 -4.40 26.17 -5.08
CA LEU A 368 -5.02 26.16 -6.40
C LEU A 368 -6.42 25.57 -6.33
N ARG A 369 -7.38 26.23 -6.98
CA ARG A 369 -8.74 25.71 -7.12
C ARG A 369 -8.74 24.49 -8.02
N LYS A 370 -9.25 23.35 -7.50
CA LYS A 370 -9.50 22.17 -8.34
C LYS A 370 -10.52 22.51 -9.44
N PRO A 371 -10.29 22.11 -10.70
CA PRO A 371 -11.22 22.34 -11.81
C PRO A 371 -12.57 21.62 -11.62
N HIS A 372 -12.57 20.46 -10.94
CA HIS A 372 -13.75 19.70 -10.53
C HIS A 372 -13.50 18.84 -9.27
N GLY A 373 -14.58 18.36 -8.66
CA GLY A 373 -14.55 17.59 -7.41
C GLY A 373 -14.02 16.16 -7.53
N LEU A 374 -13.90 15.60 -8.74
CA LEU A 374 -13.41 14.24 -8.96
C LEU A 374 -11.87 14.09 -8.90
N GLY A 375 -11.12 15.19 -8.83
CA GLY A 375 -9.65 15.15 -8.78
C GLY A 375 -8.97 15.77 -10.01
N THR A 376 -7.64 15.76 -10.04
CA THR A 376 -6.79 16.23 -11.16
C THR A 376 -5.44 15.54 -11.17
N GLY A 377 -4.70 15.61 -12.26
CA GLY A 377 -3.38 15.00 -12.43
C GLY A 377 -3.39 13.70 -13.25
N HIS A 378 -4.51 13.32 -13.87
CA HIS A 378 -4.66 12.11 -14.69
C HIS A 378 -4.18 12.29 -16.15
N GLY A 379 -3.24 13.21 -16.39
CA GLY A 379 -2.70 13.47 -17.72
C GLY A 379 -3.75 13.99 -18.72
N ASP A 380 -3.86 13.33 -19.87
CA ASP A 380 -4.71 13.77 -20.99
C ASP A 380 -6.22 13.68 -20.68
N TYR A 381 -6.64 12.84 -19.73
CA TYR A 381 -8.03 12.77 -19.26
C TYR A 381 -8.53 14.12 -18.70
N ASP A 382 -7.68 14.84 -17.96
CA ASP A 382 -8.05 16.14 -17.40
C ASP A 382 -7.94 17.29 -18.42
N ARG A 383 -7.09 17.12 -19.45
CA ARG A 383 -6.90 18.14 -20.52
C ARG A 383 -8.12 18.29 -21.42
N LEU A 384 -8.87 17.20 -21.67
CA LEU A 384 -10.11 17.23 -22.45
C LEU A 384 -11.18 18.12 -21.79
N ILE A 385 -11.29 18.09 -20.46
CA ILE A 385 -12.22 18.94 -19.69
C ILE A 385 -11.75 20.41 -19.68
N ALA A 386 -10.43 20.64 -19.60
CA ALA A 386 -9.87 21.99 -19.65
C ALA A 386 -10.06 22.67 -21.02
N CYS A 387 -10.01 21.91 -22.11
CA CYS A 387 -10.22 22.42 -23.47
C CYS A 387 -11.66 22.90 -23.70
N LEU A 388 -12.65 22.23 -23.10
CA LEU A 388 -14.06 22.65 -23.14
C LEU A 388 -14.33 23.98 -22.42
N ARG A 389 -13.50 24.38 -21.45
CA ARG A 389 -13.60 25.72 -20.81
C ARG A 389 -12.96 26.83 -21.63
N ARG A 390 -11.91 26.55 -22.42
CA ARG A 390 -11.28 27.55 -23.29
C ARG A 390 -12.18 27.95 -24.47
N SER A 391 -13.00 27.05 -24.99
CA SER A 391 -13.97 27.36 -26.06
C SER A 391 -15.13 28.25 -25.56
N TYR A 392 -15.51 28.15 -24.28
CA TYR A 392 -16.55 29.00 -23.68
C TYR A 392 -16.07 30.42 -23.37
N ARG A 393 -14.79 30.63 -23.05
CA ARG A 393 -14.22 31.97 -22.79
C ARG A 393 -14.01 32.82 -24.03
N LYS A 394 -14.08 32.25 -25.24
CA LYS A 394 -14.00 32.97 -26.52
C LYS A 394 -15.38 33.30 -27.13
N ARG A 395 -16.49 32.97 -26.45
CA ARG A 395 -17.87 33.26 -26.90
C ARG A 395 -18.66 34.13 -25.93
N ARG A 396 -18.00 35.00 -25.18
CA ARG A 396 -18.65 36.09 -24.44
C ARG A 396 -17.89 37.39 -24.65
#